data_AF-A0A7X9PE03-F1
#
_entry.id   AF-A0A7X9PE03-F1
#
_cell.length_a   1.000
_cell.length_b   1.000
_cell.length_c   1.000
_cell.angle_alpha   90.00
_cell.angle_beta   90.00
_cell.angle_gamma   90.00
#
_symmetry.space_group_name_H-M   'P 1'
#
loop_
_entity.id
_entity.type
_entity.pdbx_description
1 polymer ?
#
loop_
_entity_poly.entity_id
_entity_poly.type
_entity_poly.pdbx_seq_one_letter_code
_entity_poly.pdbx_strand_id
1 'polypeptide(L)'
;MKDPIILRRNDTLSLADGNYWKDLFFRTLKIGTEIEAAPAKGKIRQDFEKEINDLLRPSGTYDLLGQSGVVDVSPEHCGIEIRVIGRQPYFRVLQTQYLEITQALLSTGARARSTCGLHFHLITPTLAEPVPEIILANLWNFVRRYSPELRFLTSCGESRSALCRRRNYTSHIEMVRLSPIHTSMAQIQQELKQSAAVPEHQNFFNLQHLGFTESGAIFPFHLEFRFPDADLSATSITAKTFLFFAMLLKAVELSQYGVIHVGKITPWRRKIELLDLLSNNDGALATSDTSHIDDAAIAELRQGCHELLDLLEPVFDRFEDNPSLEVLQLLAETPISLLR
;
A
#
# COMPACT_ATOMS: atom_id res chain seq x y z
N MET A 1 -13.51 12.77 -15.22
CA MET A 1 -14.49 13.42 -14.31
C MET A 1 -13.80 14.65 -13.70
N LYS A 2 -14.56 15.65 -13.21
CA LYS A 2 -14.06 16.94 -12.68
C LYS A 2 -13.05 16.76 -11.54
N ASP A 3 -12.11 17.69 -11.43
CA ASP A 3 -11.11 17.82 -10.36
C ASP A 3 -11.67 17.46 -8.97
N PRO A 4 -10.85 16.88 -8.08
CA PRO A 4 -11.28 16.57 -6.72
C PRO A 4 -11.90 17.80 -6.06
N ILE A 5 -12.98 17.60 -5.30
CA ILE A 5 -13.54 18.69 -4.48
C ILE A 5 -12.51 18.98 -3.40
N ILE A 6 -11.98 20.21 -3.37
CA ILE A 6 -10.99 20.62 -2.38
C ILE A 6 -11.68 21.48 -1.33
N LEU A 7 -11.51 21.10 -0.06
CA LEU A 7 -11.97 21.87 1.07
C LEU A 7 -10.82 22.72 1.59
N ARG A 8 -11.06 24.03 1.68
CA ARG A 8 -10.07 24.96 2.21
C ARG A 8 -9.82 24.66 3.69
N ARG A 9 -8.55 24.59 4.06
CA ARG A 9 -8.10 24.58 5.45
C ARG A 9 -7.14 25.75 5.68
N ASN A 10 -6.88 26.04 6.95
CA ASN A 10 -5.98 27.15 7.33
C ASN A 10 -4.50 26.73 7.34
N ASP A 11 -4.22 25.44 7.22
CA ASP A 11 -2.88 24.82 7.27
C ASP A 11 -2.38 24.40 5.87
N THR A 12 -2.86 25.02 4.79
CA THR A 12 -2.38 24.77 3.42
C THR A 12 -0.93 25.17 3.24
N LEU A 13 -0.20 24.39 2.44
CA LEU A 13 1.18 24.69 2.08
C LEU A 13 1.23 25.88 1.10
N SER A 14 2.24 26.74 1.24
CA SER A 14 2.59 27.66 0.17
C SER A 14 3.17 26.88 -1.03
N LEU A 15 3.28 27.54 -2.19
CA LEU A 15 3.96 26.94 -3.35
C LEU A 15 5.41 26.57 -3.03
N ALA A 16 6.10 27.40 -2.25
CA ALA A 16 7.46 27.14 -1.81
C ALA A 16 7.53 25.91 -0.90
N ASP A 17 6.65 25.82 0.11
CA ASP A 17 6.61 24.68 1.03
C ASP A 17 6.21 23.38 0.30
N GLY A 18 5.25 23.46 -0.63
CA GLY A 18 4.85 22.31 -1.44
C GLY A 18 5.99 21.78 -2.29
N ASN A 19 6.78 22.66 -2.91
CA ASN A 19 7.98 22.26 -3.67
C ASN A 19 9.06 21.69 -2.74
N TYR A 20 9.28 22.33 -1.59
CA TYR A 20 10.21 21.85 -0.57
C TYR A 20 9.90 20.42 -0.13
N TRP A 21 8.66 20.15 0.29
CA TRP A 21 8.25 18.83 0.78
C TRP A 21 8.29 17.76 -0.33
N LYS A 22 7.91 18.11 -1.56
CA LYS A 22 8.04 17.19 -2.70
C LYS A 22 9.48 16.78 -2.92
N ASP A 23 10.41 17.73 -2.91
CA ASP A 23 11.83 17.44 -3.15
C ASP A 23 12.49 16.74 -1.97
N LEU A 24 12.09 17.08 -0.74
CA LEU A 24 12.56 16.42 0.46
C LEU A 24 12.12 14.95 0.50
N PHE A 25 10.83 14.66 0.31
CA PHE A 25 10.35 13.28 0.21
C PHE A 25 10.98 12.54 -0.96
N PHE A 26 11.16 13.20 -2.11
CA PHE A 26 11.83 12.58 -3.25
C PHE A 26 13.23 12.06 -2.92
N ARG A 27 13.97 12.81 -2.08
CA ARG A 27 15.35 12.52 -1.70
C ARG A 27 15.50 11.63 -0.47
N THR A 28 14.54 11.65 0.44
CA THR A 28 14.70 11.07 1.78
C THR A 28 13.76 9.90 2.06
N LEU A 29 12.66 9.77 1.31
CA LEU A 29 11.74 8.67 1.49
C LEU A 29 12.42 7.35 1.14
N LYS A 30 12.31 6.40 2.05
CA LYS A 30 12.63 5.00 1.81
C LYS A 30 11.33 4.20 1.84
N ILE A 31 11.24 3.19 1.00
CA ILE A 31 10.11 2.27 1.00
C ILE A 31 10.63 0.87 1.31
N GLY A 32 10.15 0.30 2.41
CA GLY A 32 10.40 -1.08 2.82
C GLY A 32 9.16 -1.93 2.58
N THR A 33 9.32 -3.25 2.60
CA THR A 33 8.20 -4.18 2.39
C THR A 33 8.27 -5.38 3.32
N GLU A 34 7.10 -5.87 3.71
CA GLU A 34 6.92 -7.18 4.33
C GLU A 34 6.29 -8.10 3.29
N ILE A 35 7.03 -9.13 2.87
CA ILE A 35 6.58 -10.11 1.88
C ILE A 35 6.23 -11.39 2.62
N GLU A 36 4.96 -11.76 2.65
CA GLU A 36 4.54 -13.03 3.22
C GLU A 36 4.45 -14.12 2.15
N ALA A 37 4.93 -15.32 2.49
CA ALA A 37 4.88 -16.47 1.59
C ALA A 37 4.63 -17.78 2.34
N ALA A 38 3.79 -18.63 1.77
CA ALA A 38 3.52 -19.97 2.29
C ALA A 38 4.50 -21.00 1.70
N PRO A 39 4.90 -22.04 2.45
CA PRO A 39 5.73 -23.12 1.93
C PRO A 39 5.01 -23.92 0.84
N ALA A 40 5.77 -24.68 0.08
CA ALA A 40 5.25 -25.71 -0.82
C ALA A 40 4.31 -26.67 -0.08
N LYS A 41 3.34 -27.26 -0.78
CA LYS A 41 2.37 -28.18 -0.17
C LYS A 41 3.09 -29.38 0.45
N GLY A 42 2.83 -29.65 1.73
CA GLY A 42 3.43 -30.78 2.47
C GLY A 42 4.82 -30.48 3.06
N LYS A 43 5.43 -29.33 2.77
CA LYS A 43 6.70 -28.92 3.38
C LYS A 43 6.47 -28.30 4.75
N ILE A 44 7.33 -28.66 5.72
CA ILE A 44 7.29 -28.12 7.08
C ILE A 44 7.81 -26.67 7.03
N ARG A 45 7.12 -25.75 7.72
CA ARG A 45 7.48 -24.33 7.75
C ARG A 45 8.93 -24.09 8.19
N GLN A 46 9.39 -24.79 9.24
CA GLN A 46 10.73 -24.61 9.78
C GLN A 46 11.83 -24.93 8.75
N ASP A 47 11.65 -26.00 7.96
CA ASP A 47 12.61 -26.35 6.91
C ASP A 47 12.60 -25.30 5.78
N PHE A 48 11.42 -24.84 5.39
CA PHE A 48 11.25 -23.77 4.41
C PHE A 48 11.89 -22.45 4.88
N GLU A 49 11.63 -22.05 6.13
CA GLU A 49 12.23 -20.87 6.76
C GLU A 49 13.75 -20.95 6.79
N LYS A 50 14.30 -22.12 7.16
CA LYS A 50 15.75 -22.34 7.17
C LYS A 50 16.35 -22.21 5.77
N GLU A 51 15.75 -22.84 4.76
CA GLU A 51 16.22 -22.73 3.38
C GLU A 51 16.17 -21.27 2.87
N ILE A 52 15.11 -20.53 3.18
CA ILE A 52 15.00 -19.12 2.80
C ILE A 52 16.05 -18.26 3.52
N ASN A 53 16.31 -18.52 4.80
CA ASN A 53 17.41 -17.86 5.54
C ASN A 53 18.77 -18.14 4.89
N ASP A 54 19.04 -19.38 4.52
CA ASP A 54 20.30 -19.79 3.89
C ASP A 54 20.49 -19.14 2.50
N LEU A 55 19.41 -19.00 1.73
CA LEU A 55 19.40 -18.39 0.39
C LEU A 55 19.53 -16.86 0.45
N LEU A 56 18.74 -16.19 1.28
CA LEU A 56 18.64 -14.73 1.30
C LEU A 56 19.67 -14.06 2.21
N ARG A 57 20.20 -14.81 3.19
CA ARG A 57 21.20 -14.36 4.18
C ARG A 57 20.81 -13.02 4.81
N PRO A 58 19.73 -12.98 5.61
CA PRO A 58 19.26 -11.74 6.24
C PRO A 58 20.37 -11.03 7.02
N SER A 59 20.39 -9.70 6.97
CA SER A 59 21.42 -8.91 7.64
C SER A 59 21.28 -8.91 9.16
N GLY A 60 20.06 -9.13 9.69
CA GLY A 60 19.73 -8.99 11.10
C GLY A 60 19.77 -7.54 11.61
N THR A 61 19.96 -6.55 10.73
CA THR A 61 20.07 -5.13 11.11
C THR A 61 19.54 -4.20 10.01
N TYR A 62 18.97 -3.07 10.42
CA TYR A 62 18.57 -1.97 9.53
C TYR A 62 19.74 -1.05 9.15
N ASP A 63 20.92 -1.22 9.74
CA ASP A 63 22.08 -0.35 9.50
C ASP A 63 22.86 -0.71 8.24
N LEU A 64 22.72 -1.96 7.76
CA LEU A 64 23.42 -2.51 6.61
C LEU A 64 22.43 -3.15 5.66
N LEU A 65 22.63 -2.92 4.36
CA LEU A 65 21.78 -3.48 3.30
C LEU A 65 21.83 -5.02 3.28
N GLY A 66 22.96 -5.64 3.59
CA GLY A 66 23.14 -7.08 3.36
C GLY A 66 23.14 -7.43 1.87
N GLN A 67 23.17 -8.73 1.54
CA GLN A 67 23.27 -9.19 0.15
C GLN A 67 21.95 -8.97 -0.61
N SER A 68 20.84 -9.45 -0.04
CA SER A 68 19.52 -9.44 -0.70
C SER A 68 18.65 -8.26 -0.24
N GLY A 69 19.17 -7.36 0.59
CA GLY A 69 18.37 -6.31 1.23
C GLY A 69 17.31 -6.82 2.21
N VAL A 70 17.44 -8.07 2.67
CA VAL A 70 16.54 -8.68 3.65
C VAL A 70 17.11 -8.47 5.04
N VAL A 71 16.28 -7.97 5.96
CA VAL A 71 16.66 -7.73 7.35
C VAL A 71 16.41 -8.98 8.18
N ASP A 72 15.23 -9.57 8.01
CA ASP A 72 14.75 -10.68 8.84
C ASP A 72 13.80 -11.59 8.05
N VAL A 73 13.76 -12.86 8.44
CA VAL A 73 12.80 -13.86 7.96
C VAL A 73 12.16 -14.46 9.19
N SER A 74 10.92 -14.07 9.47
CA SER A 74 10.21 -14.48 10.69
C SER A 74 9.04 -15.41 10.38
N PRO A 75 8.66 -16.30 11.32
CA PRO A 75 7.47 -17.13 11.16
C PRO A 75 6.19 -16.28 11.13
N GLU A 76 5.32 -16.57 10.16
CA GLU A 76 3.99 -15.92 10.02
C GLU A 76 2.91 -17.00 9.91
N HIS A 77 1.65 -16.68 10.25
CA HIS A 77 0.50 -17.57 10.39
C HIS A 77 0.55 -18.87 9.57
N CYS A 78 0.74 -18.77 8.25
CA CYS A 78 0.73 -19.89 7.32
C CYS A 78 2.06 -20.11 6.58
N GLY A 79 3.13 -19.43 6.98
CA GLY A 79 4.38 -19.40 6.26
C GLY A 79 5.43 -18.54 6.94
N ILE A 80 6.06 -17.67 6.18
CA ILE A 80 7.07 -16.73 6.68
C ILE A 80 6.71 -15.32 6.25
N GLU A 81 7.21 -14.34 6.99
CA GLU A 81 7.27 -12.93 6.62
C GLU A 81 8.75 -12.57 6.37
N ILE A 82 9.03 -11.99 5.22
CA ILE A 82 10.35 -11.48 4.85
C ILE A 82 10.32 -9.97 4.97
N ARG A 83 11.09 -9.44 5.92
CA ARG A 83 11.22 -7.99 6.12
C ARG A 83 12.36 -7.46 5.27
N VAL A 84 12.02 -6.60 4.32
CA VAL A 84 12.96 -6.01 3.38
C VAL A 84 13.30 -4.59 3.83
N ILE A 85 14.60 -4.28 3.89
CA ILE A 85 15.07 -2.96 4.31
C ILE A 85 14.56 -1.89 3.36
N GLY A 86 14.10 -0.77 3.93
CA GLY A 86 13.64 0.36 3.13
C GLY A 86 14.77 0.97 2.31
N ARG A 87 14.51 1.22 1.02
CA ARG A 87 15.46 1.90 0.12
C ARG A 87 14.83 3.11 -0.52
N GLN A 88 15.67 4.07 -0.89
CA GLN A 88 15.23 5.16 -1.75
C GLN A 88 14.78 4.55 -3.10
N PRO A 89 13.58 4.88 -3.60
CA PRO A 89 13.06 4.26 -4.81
C PRO A 89 13.90 4.56 -6.04
N TYR A 90 14.49 3.51 -6.63
CA TYR A 90 15.08 3.51 -7.96
C TYR A 90 14.75 2.20 -8.66
N PHE A 91 14.08 2.25 -9.81
CA PHE A 91 13.34 1.11 -10.36
C PHE A 91 14.21 -0.13 -10.55
N ARG A 92 15.32 -0.01 -11.28
CA ARG A 92 16.16 -1.19 -11.58
C ARG A 92 16.82 -1.79 -10.34
N VAL A 93 17.20 -0.96 -9.39
CA VAL A 93 17.84 -1.42 -8.16
C VAL A 93 16.84 -2.19 -7.29
N LEU A 94 15.62 -1.66 -7.14
CA LEU A 94 14.55 -2.35 -6.42
C LEU A 94 14.12 -3.63 -7.16
N GLN A 95 13.95 -3.57 -8.47
CA GLN A 95 13.53 -4.73 -9.26
C GLN A 95 14.55 -5.87 -9.15
N THR A 96 15.85 -5.60 -9.24
CA THR A 96 16.89 -6.64 -9.07
C THR A 96 16.81 -7.26 -7.68
N GLN A 97 16.66 -6.44 -6.64
CA GLN A 97 16.54 -6.94 -5.27
C GLN A 97 15.30 -7.82 -5.09
N TYR A 98 14.14 -7.37 -5.54
CA TYR A 98 12.92 -8.17 -5.48
C TYR A 98 12.99 -9.41 -6.37
N LEU A 99 13.74 -9.37 -7.47
CA LEU A 99 13.97 -10.54 -8.31
C LEU A 99 14.76 -11.60 -7.56
N GLU A 100 15.83 -11.22 -6.86
CA GLU A 100 16.59 -12.15 -6.01
C GLU A 100 15.70 -12.78 -4.93
N ILE A 101 14.90 -11.96 -4.23
CA ILE A 101 13.97 -12.45 -3.19
C ILE A 101 12.93 -13.40 -3.77
N THR A 102 12.25 -13.00 -4.85
CA THR A 102 11.18 -13.80 -5.46
C THR A 102 11.72 -15.06 -6.14
N GLN A 103 12.91 -15.04 -6.71
CA GLN A 103 13.56 -16.24 -7.24
C GLN A 103 13.90 -17.24 -6.14
N ALA A 104 14.41 -16.79 -4.98
CA ALA A 104 14.64 -17.68 -3.84
C ALA A 104 13.33 -18.34 -3.37
N LEU A 105 12.26 -17.55 -3.24
CA LEU A 105 10.92 -18.05 -2.91
C LEU A 105 10.41 -19.06 -3.95
N LEU A 106 10.46 -18.72 -5.24
CA LEU A 106 9.95 -19.59 -6.30
C LEU A 106 10.76 -20.89 -6.43
N SER A 107 12.09 -20.82 -6.26
CA SER A 107 12.99 -21.98 -6.33
C SER A 107 12.71 -23.03 -5.24
N THR A 108 12.16 -22.60 -4.10
CA THR A 108 11.77 -23.46 -2.97
C THR A 108 10.30 -23.89 -3.00
N GLY A 109 9.57 -23.52 -4.07
CA GLY A 109 8.15 -23.85 -4.25
C GLY A 109 7.20 -23.01 -3.39
N ALA A 110 7.62 -21.80 -2.99
CA ALA A 110 6.78 -20.89 -2.22
C ALA A 110 5.50 -20.51 -2.97
N ARG A 111 4.46 -20.17 -2.22
CA ARG A 111 3.13 -19.84 -2.75
C ARG A 111 2.60 -18.57 -2.11
N ALA A 112 2.10 -17.66 -2.94
CA ALA A 112 1.26 -16.55 -2.50
C ALA A 112 -0.16 -17.08 -2.23
N ARG A 113 -0.49 -17.32 -0.96
CA ARG A 113 -1.83 -17.75 -0.53
C ARG A 113 -2.64 -16.56 -0.04
N SER A 114 -3.95 -16.73 0.07
CA SER A 114 -4.86 -15.72 0.64
C SER A 114 -4.61 -15.39 2.12
N THR A 115 -3.86 -16.22 2.84
CA THR A 115 -3.39 -15.87 4.18
C THR A 115 -2.17 -14.96 4.17
N CYS A 116 -1.45 -14.85 3.04
CA CYS A 116 -0.22 -14.09 2.90
C CYS A 116 -0.50 -12.66 2.38
N GLY A 117 0.10 -11.65 3.01
CA GLY A 117 0.08 -10.25 2.59
C GLY A 117 1.33 -9.76 1.89
N LEU A 118 1.21 -8.54 1.38
CA LEU A 118 2.33 -7.72 0.95
C LEU A 118 2.14 -6.32 1.54
N HIS A 119 2.95 -5.95 2.51
CA HIS A 119 2.84 -4.63 3.15
C HIS A 119 3.93 -3.70 2.63
N PHE A 120 3.59 -2.43 2.46
CA PHE A 120 4.53 -1.39 2.05
C PHE A 120 4.63 -0.32 3.12
N HIS A 121 5.85 -0.07 3.59
CA HIS A 121 6.13 0.94 4.60
C HIS A 121 6.80 2.16 3.97
N LEU A 122 6.17 3.32 4.10
CA LEU A 122 6.76 4.60 3.74
C LEU A 122 7.43 5.18 4.98
N ILE A 123 8.75 5.30 4.93
CA ILE A 123 9.55 5.70 6.09
C ILE A 123 10.55 6.81 5.73
N THR A 124 10.74 7.76 6.65
CA THR A 124 11.77 8.80 6.53
C THR A 124 12.67 8.80 7.77
N PRO A 125 13.55 7.80 7.93
CA PRO A 125 14.29 7.57 9.18
C PRO A 125 15.28 8.69 9.54
N THR A 126 15.71 9.49 8.55
CA THR A 126 16.66 10.59 8.72
C THR A 126 16.01 11.96 8.56
N LEU A 127 14.67 12.03 8.57
CA LEU A 127 13.99 13.32 8.51
C LEU A 127 14.29 14.09 9.79
N ALA A 128 14.72 15.34 9.65
CA ALA A 128 15.11 16.19 10.77
C ALA A 128 13.97 17.11 11.25
N GLU A 129 12.86 17.15 10.53
CA GLU A 129 11.75 18.08 10.79
C GLU A 129 10.39 17.37 10.70
N PRO A 130 9.37 17.86 11.42
CA PRO A 130 8.06 17.23 11.43
C PRO A 130 7.28 17.51 10.13
N VAL A 131 6.60 16.49 9.60
CA VAL A 131 5.79 16.60 8.39
C VAL A 131 4.47 17.34 8.69
N PRO A 132 4.06 18.35 7.91
CA PRO A 132 2.76 19.00 8.05
C PRO A 132 1.59 18.02 7.99
N GLU A 133 0.64 18.18 8.93
CA GLU A 133 -0.54 17.29 9.05
C GLU A 133 -1.34 17.18 7.75
N ILE A 134 -1.46 18.30 7.02
CA ILE A 134 -2.24 18.37 5.78
C ILE A 134 -1.75 17.38 4.71
N ILE A 135 -0.46 17.03 4.69
CA ILE A 135 0.10 16.04 3.76
C ILE A 135 -0.48 14.66 4.07
N LEU A 136 -0.48 14.27 5.33
CA LEU A 136 -1.07 13.01 5.78
C LEU A 136 -2.59 13.01 5.59
N ALA A 137 -3.27 14.11 5.90
CA ALA A 137 -4.71 14.25 5.69
C ALA A 137 -5.11 14.07 4.21
N ASN A 138 -4.32 14.63 3.29
CA ASN A 138 -4.52 14.43 1.87
C ASN A 138 -4.21 12.99 1.44
N LEU A 139 -3.12 12.40 1.92
CA LEU A 139 -2.81 11.01 1.60
C LEU A 139 -3.91 10.06 2.11
N TRP A 140 -4.40 10.26 3.32
CA TRP A 140 -5.51 9.52 3.90
C TRP A 140 -6.77 9.61 3.04
N ASN A 141 -7.20 10.81 2.64
CA ASN A 141 -8.35 10.96 1.76
C ASN A 141 -8.10 10.47 0.34
N PHE A 142 -6.85 10.48 -0.13
CA PHE A 142 -6.49 9.99 -1.45
C PHE A 142 -6.63 8.47 -1.51
N VAL A 143 -6.12 7.77 -0.49
CA VAL A 143 -6.32 6.33 -0.29
C VAL A 143 -7.81 6.01 -0.15
N ARG A 144 -8.56 6.76 0.66
CA ARG A 144 -10.01 6.55 0.81
C ARG A 144 -10.74 6.65 -0.53
N ARG A 145 -10.48 7.72 -1.27
CA ARG A 145 -11.16 8.01 -2.54
C ARG A 145 -10.98 6.88 -3.57
N TYR A 146 -9.78 6.31 -3.65
CA TYR A 146 -9.43 5.26 -4.62
C TYR A 146 -9.29 3.87 -3.98
N SER A 147 -9.85 3.65 -2.79
CA SER A 147 -9.65 2.39 -2.06
C SER A 147 -10.13 1.14 -2.81
N PRO A 148 -11.28 1.12 -3.53
CA PRO A 148 -11.66 -0.03 -4.36
C PRO A 148 -10.67 -0.28 -5.50
N GLU A 149 -10.22 0.78 -6.15
CA GLU A 149 -9.28 0.71 -7.27
C GLU A 149 -7.91 0.23 -6.82
N LEU A 150 -7.42 0.73 -5.69
CA LEU A 150 -6.17 0.30 -5.08
C LEU A 150 -6.24 -1.17 -4.69
N ARG A 151 -7.36 -1.62 -4.11
CA ARG A 151 -7.58 -3.03 -3.78
C ARG A 151 -7.61 -3.89 -5.04
N PHE A 152 -8.32 -3.47 -6.08
CA PHE A 152 -8.41 -4.19 -7.35
C PHE A 152 -7.05 -4.27 -8.06
N LEU A 153 -6.37 -3.15 -8.26
CA LEU A 153 -5.06 -3.06 -8.92
C LEU A 153 -3.99 -3.90 -8.21
N THR A 154 -4.05 -4.00 -6.88
CA THR A 154 -3.10 -4.76 -6.07
C THR A 154 -3.55 -6.18 -5.72
N SER A 155 -4.66 -6.63 -6.29
CA SER A 155 -5.23 -7.96 -6.02
C SER A 155 -4.44 -9.09 -6.69
N CYS A 156 -4.23 -10.17 -5.94
CA CYS A 156 -3.43 -11.34 -6.36
C CYS A 156 -4.10 -12.68 -6.01
N GLY A 157 -5.42 -12.68 -5.83
CA GLY A 157 -6.21 -13.87 -5.51
C GLY A 157 -6.14 -14.99 -6.55
N GLU A 158 -6.75 -16.12 -6.22
CA GLU A 158 -6.57 -17.38 -6.97
C GLU A 158 -7.57 -17.56 -8.12
N SER A 159 -8.67 -16.79 -8.15
CA SER A 159 -9.69 -16.91 -9.20
C SER A 159 -10.60 -15.69 -9.25
N ARG A 160 -11.45 -15.62 -10.29
CA ARG A 160 -12.46 -14.56 -10.44
C ARG A 160 -13.45 -14.47 -9.27
N SER A 161 -13.77 -15.59 -8.63
CA SER A 161 -14.64 -15.61 -7.44
C SER A 161 -13.89 -15.42 -6.13
N ALA A 162 -12.56 -15.25 -6.19
CA ALA A 162 -11.69 -15.04 -5.03
C ALA A 162 -10.55 -14.06 -5.37
N LEU A 163 -10.88 -12.87 -5.89
CA LEU A 163 -9.90 -11.89 -6.37
C LEU A 163 -8.97 -11.38 -5.27
N CYS A 164 -9.47 -11.25 -4.04
CA CYS A 164 -8.77 -10.59 -2.95
C CYS A 164 -8.74 -11.44 -1.67
N ARG A 165 -7.82 -11.11 -0.76
CA ARG A 165 -7.86 -11.61 0.63
C ARG A 165 -9.12 -11.16 1.37
N ARG A 166 -9.48 -11.86 2.44
CA ARG A 166 -10.62 -11.49 3.30
C ARG A 166 -10.37 -10.20 4.07
N ARG A 167 -11.45 -9.49 4.40
CA ARG A 167 -11.41 -8.21 5.12
C ARG A 167 -10.74 -8.30 6.50
N ASN A 168 -10.87 -9.42 7.20
CA ASN A 168 -10.25 -9.62 8.53
C ASN A 168 -8.70 -9.56 8.54
N TYR A 169 -8.03 -9.47 7.39
CA TYR A 169 -6.59 -9.19 7.36
C TYR A 169 -6.27 -7.75 6.92
N THR A 170 -7.23 -7.07 6.29
CA THR A 170 -7.04 -5.80 5.57
C THR A 170 -8.34 -5.00 5.53
N SER A 171 -8.82 -4.59 6.69
CA SER A 171 -10.14 -4.00 6.89
C SER A 171 -10.18 -2.51 6.56
N HIS A 172 -11.14 -2.13 5.72
CA HIS A 172 -11.41 -0.74 5.35
C HIS A 172 -12.46 -0.05 6.22
N ILE A 173 -13.12 -0.77 7.14
CA ILE A 173 -14.33 -0.30 7.84
C ILE A 173 -14.12 1.03 8.56
N GLU A 174 -13.03 1.17 9.33
CA GLU A 174 -12.78 2.43 10.02
C GLU A 174 -12.26 3.50 9.05
N MET A 175 -11.40 3.12 8.12
CA MET A 175 -10.86 4.03 7.11
C MET A 175 -11.96 4.74 6.30
N VAL A 176 -13.04 4.04 5.91
CA VAL A 176 -14.14 4.68 5.16
C VAL A 176 -14.93 5.67 6.03
N ARG A 177 -15.01 5.45 7.34
CA ARG A 177 -15.77 6.28 8.29
C ARG A 177 -15.00 7.53 8.72
N LEU A 178 -13.70 7.39 8.99
CA LEU A 178 -12.87 8.42 9.59
C LEU A 178 -12.39 9.44 8.55
N SER A 179 -12.70 10.71 8.78
CA SER A 179 -12.47 11.79 7.82
C SER A 179 -11.65 12.94 8.41
N PRO A 180 -10.54 13.35 7.76
CA PRO A 180 -9.70 14.44 8.22
C PRO A 180 -10.29 15.82 7.93
N ILE A 181 -11.56 15.88 7.51
CA ILE A 181 -12.31 17.12 7.32
C ILE A 181 -12.78 17.67 8.68
N HIS A 182 -13.11 16.79 9.61
CA HIS A 182 -13.70 17.16 10.91
C HIS A 182 -12.87 16.66 12.11
N THR A 183 -11.86 15.84 11.85
CA THR A 183 -11.06 15.14 12.85
C THR A 183 -9.58 15.32 12.49
N SER A 184 -8.69 15.52 13.47
CA SER A 184 -7.25 15.57 13.18
C SER A 184 -6.71 14.17 12.86
N MET A 185 -5.58 14.08 12.17
CA MET A 185 -4.95 12.78 11.90
C MET A 185 -4.51 12.06 13.19
N ALA A 186 -4.16 12.79 14.25
CA ALA A 186 -3.85 12.23 15.56
C ALA A 186 -5.09 11.57 16.21
N GLN A 187 -6.24 12.23 16.11
CA GLN A 187 -7.51 11.67 16.57
C GLN A 187 -7.90 10.44 15.74
N ILE A 188 -7.74 10.47 14.41
CA ILE A 188 -7.96 9.31 13.54
C ILE A 188 -7.07 8.14 13.96
N GLN A 189 -5.77 8.35 14.17
CA GLN A 189 -4.86 7.29 14.66
C GLN A 189 -5.36 6.70 15.99
N GLN A 190 -5.78 7.55 16.94
CA GLN A 190 -6.30 7.10 18.22
C GLN A 190 -7.59 6.28 18.08
N GLU A 191 -8.50 6.68 17.19
CA GLU A 191 -9.73 5.94 16.91
C GLU A 191 -9.44 4.59 16.26
N LEU A 192 -8.47 4.50 15.35
CA LEU A 192 -8.02 3.23 14.78
C LEU A 192 -7.44 2.29 15.84
N LYS A 193 -6.61 2.83 16.75
CA LYS A 193 -6.00 2.09 17.85
C LYS A 193 -7.01 1.57 18.87
N GLN A 194 -8.07 2.34 19.11
CA GLN A 194 -9.13 2.01 20.08
C GLN A 194 -10.32 1.26 19.47
N SER A 195 -10.30 1.00 18.15
CA SER A 195 -11.42 0.33 17.50
C SER A 195 -11.63 -1.08 18.08
N ALA A 196 -12.83 -1.33 18.57
CA ALA A 196 -13.27 -2.68 18.95
C ALA A 196 -13.68 -3.52 17.73
N ALA A 197 -13.89 -2.89 16.58
CA ALA A 197 -14.35 -3.55 15.36
C ALA A 197 -13.19 -4.05 14.49
N VAL A 198 -12.08 -3.30 14.47
CA VAL A 198 -10.92 -3.58 13.62
C VAL A 198 -9.65 -3.47 14.47
N PRO A 199 -8.92 -4.57 14.71
CA PRO A 199 -7.59 -4.51 15.30
C PRO A 199 -6.67 -3.55 14.53
N GLU A 200 -5.85 -2.79 15.25
CA GLU A 200 -5.00 -1.74 14.68
C GLU A 200 -4.17 -2.24 13.47
N HIS A 201 -3.50 -3.38 13.63
CA HIS A 201 -2.68 -4.05 12.61
C HIS A 201 -3.47 -4.69 11.46
N GLN A 202 -4.79 -4.59 11.44
CA GLN A 202 -5.63 -5.08 10.34
C GLN A 202 -6.19 -3.93 9.50
N ASN A 203 -5.89 -2.68 9.83
CA ASN A 203 -6.38 -1.56 9.05
C ASN A 203 -5.77 -1.55 7.64
N PHE A 204 -6.62 -1.26 6.65
CA PHE A 204 -6.26 -1.15 5.23
C PHE A 204 -5.06 -0.21 5.01
N PHE A 205 -5.11 0.95 5.66
CA PHE A 205 -4.02 1.91 5.76
C PHE A 205 -3.71 2.16 7.23
N ASN A 206 -2.57 1.66 7.68
CA ASN A 206 -2.20 1.59 9.08
C ASN A 206 -1.31 2.79 9.47
N LEU A 207 -1.68 3.41 10.58
CA LEU A 207 -1.07 4.61 11.14
C LEU A 207 -0.29 4.33 12.43
N GLN A 208 -0.18 3.07 12.87
CA GLN A 208 0.36 2.66 14.15
C GLN A 208 1.75 3.23 14.48
N HIS A 209 2.59 3.41 13.48
CA HIS A 209 3.99 3.83 13.65
C HIS A 209 4.22 5.35 13.58
N LEU A 210 3.17 6.14 13.32
CA LEU A 210 3.29 7.59 13.33
C LEU A 210 3.42 8.13 14.76
N GLY A 211 4.20 9.20 14.91
CA GLY A 211 4.14 10.08 16.06
C GLY A 211 3.54 11.44 15.69
N PHE A 212 2.92 12.11 16.66
CA PHE A 212 2.38 13.46 16.51
C PHE A 212 3.03 14.40 17.53
N THR A 213 3.51 15.54 17.04
CA THR A 213 4.00 16.65 17.86
C THR A 213 2.83 17.41 18.49
N GLU A 214 3.12 18.32 19.43
CA GLU A 214 2.09 19.15 20.07
C GLU A 214 1.31 20.03 19.07
N SER A 215 1.92 20.38 17.94
CA SER A 215 1.28 21.16 16.87
C SER A 215 0.45 20.31 15.90
N GLY A 216 0.40 18.98 16.08
CA GLY A 216 -0.26 18.04 15.18
C GLY A 216 0.57 17.62 13.97
N ALA A 217 1.78 18.17 13.79
CA ALA A 217 2.71 17.72 12.75
C ALA A 217 3.28 16.32 13.08
N ILE A 218 3.67 15.56 12.05
CA ILE A 218 4.02 14.14 12.17
C ILE A 218 5.52 13.97 12.36
N PHE A 219 5.91 13.26 13.42
CA PHE A 219 7.29 12.84 13.66
C PHE A 219 7.34 11.67 14.67
N PRO A 220 7.93 10.49 14.33
CA PRO A 220 8.47 10.12 13.02
C PRO A 220 7.36 9.88 11.98
N PHE A 221 7.74 9.93 10.69
CA PHE A 221 6.85 9.59 9.58
C PHE A 221 7.09 8.14 9.12
N HIS A 222 6.20 7.25 9.56
CA HIS A 222 6.16 5.83 9.21
C HIS A 222 4.71 5.39 9.01
N LEU A 223 4.36 5.12 7.76
CA LEU A 223 3.02 4.69 7.34
C LEU A 223 3.08 3.30 6.72
N GLU A 224 1.98 2.57 6.75
CA GLU A 224 1.90 1.21 6.21
C GLU A 224 0.65 0.99 5.36
N PHE A 225 0.84 0.54 4.12
CA PHE A 225 -0.23 0.03 3.26
C PHE A 225 -0.30 -1.50 3.40
N ARG A 226 -1.39 -2.02 3.97
CA ARG A 226 -1.55 -3.46 4.25
C ARG A 226 -2.42 -4.21 3.25
N PHE A 227 -3.18 -3.45 2.47
CA PHE A 227 -4.16 -4.01 1.53
C PHE A 227 -3.61 -4.69 0.28
N PRO A 228 -2.33 -4.59 -0.13
CA PRO A 228 -1.87 -5.40 -1.26
C PRO A 228 -1.86 -6.89 -0.88
N ASP A 229 -2.35 -7.74 -1.79
CA ASP A 229 -2.28 -9.19 -1.60
C ASP A 229 -0.86 -9.70 -1.90
N ALA A 230 -0.50 -10.85 -1.34
CA ALA A 230 0.80 -11.46 -1.60
C ALA A 230 1.09 -11.59 -3.10
N ASP A 231 2.26 -11.11 -3.48
CA ASP A 231 2.74 -11.03 -4.85
C ASP A 231 4.14 -11.61 -4.91
N LEU A 232 4.43 -12.40 -5.94
CA LEU A 232 5.75 -12.99 -6.18
C LEU A 232 6.37 -12.49 -7.49
N SER A 233 5.83 -11.41 -8.07
CA SER A 233 6.39 -10.74 -9.23
C SER A 233 7.21 -9.54 -8.81
N ALA A 234 8.53 -9.61 -8.97
CA ALA A 234 9.45 -8.53 -8.67
C ALA A 234 9.08 -7.22 -9.38
N THR A 235 8.66 -7.30 -10.65
CA THR A 235 8.24 -6.14 -11.45
C THR A 235 6.97 -5.50 -10.89
N SER A 236 5.99 -6.32 -10.49
CA SER A 236 4.73 -5.84 -9.90
C SER A 236 4.95 -5.19 -8.53
N ILE A 237 5.73 -5.84 -7.65
CA ILE A 237 6.10 -5.28 -6.34
C ILE A 237 6.79 -3.93 -6.52
N THR A 238 7.77 -3.85 -7.42
CA THR A 238 8.50 -2.60 -7.70
C THR A 238 7.58 -1.51 -8.23
N ALA A 239 6.67 -1.83 -9.16
CA ALA A 239 5.72 -0.85 -9.68
C ALA A 239 4.77 -0.32 -8.59
N LYS A 240 4.31 -1.19 -7.69
CA LYS A 240 3.49 -0.82 -6.52
C LYS A 240 4.27 0.08 -5.53
N THR A 241 5.58 -0.10 -5.38
CA THR A 241 6.43 0.85 -4.63
C THR A 241 6.31 2.26 -5.19
N PHE A 242 6.38 2.42 -6.51
CA PHE A 242 6.27 3.74 -7.14
C PHE A 242 4.84 4.28 -7.16
N LEU A 243 3.82 3.42 -7.19
CA LEU A 243 2.43 3.85 -6.97
C LEU A 243 2.29 4.59 -5.63
N PHE A 244 2.74 3.97 -4.54
CA PHE A 244 2.62 4.58 -3.21
C PHE A 244 3.51 5.80 -3.02
N PHE A 245 4.68 5.80 -3.66
CA PHE A 245 5.54 6.99 -3.69
C PHE A 245 4.87 8.16 -4.43
N ALA A 246 4.31 7.89 -5.62
CA ALA A 246 3.61 8.88 -6.42
C ALA A 246 2.40 9.43 -5.67
N MET A 247 1.66 8.57 -4.97
CA MET A 247 0.53 8.98 -4.13
C MET A 247 0.95 9.95 -3.02
N LEU A 248 2.07 9.70 -2.35
CA LEU A 248 2.60 10.62 -1.34
C LEU A 248 2.97 11.97 -1.97
N LEU A 249 3.72 11.97 -3.06
CA LEU A 249 4.15 13.22 -3.72
C LEU A 249 2.94 14.02 -4.25
N LYS A 250 1.90 13.33 -4.76
CA LYS A 250 0.66 13.99 -5.15
C LYS A 250 -0.11 14.52 -3.94
N ALA A 251 -0.10 13.84 -2.79
CA ALA A 251 -0.69 14.37 -1.56
C ALA A 251 0.00 15.67 -1.08
N VAL A 252 1.32 15.80 -1.29
CA VAL A 252 2.03 17.08 -1.06
C VAL A 252 1.53 18.16 -2.02
N GLU A 253 1.39 17.82 -3.31
CA GLU A 253 0.88 18.76 -4.31
C GLU A 253 -0.51 19.29 -3.93
N LEU A 254 -1.42 18.39 -3.55
CA LEU A 254 -2.79 18.69 -3.15
C LEU A 254 -2.87 19.55 -1.88
N SER A 255 -1.90 19.40 -0.98
CA SER A 255 -1.81 20.17 0.27
C SER A 255 -1.61 21.67 0.06
N GLN A 256 -1.24 22.11 -1.14
CA GLN A 256 -1.19 23.54 -1.48
C GLN A 256 -2.57 24.17 -1.68
N TYR A 257 -3.59 23.34 -1.94
CA TYR A 257 -4.94 23.81 -2.28
C TYR A 257 -5.93 23.61 -1.14
N GLY A 258 -5.70 22.64 -0.25
CA GLY A 258 -6.59 22.27 0.83
C GLY A 258 -6.53 20.78 1.12
N VAL A 259 -7.60 20.25 1.71
CA VAL A 259 -7.80 18.80 1.85
C VAL A 259 -8.78 18.33 0.80
N ILE A 260 -8.40 17.29 0.05
CA ILE A 260 -9.28 16.68 -0.94
C ILE A 260 -10.45 15.97 -0.27
N HIS A 261 -11.61 16.02 -0.91
CA HIS A 261 -12.80 15.29 -0.50
C HIS A 261 -12.91 13.98 -1.29
N VAL A 262 -13.51 12.97 -0.67
CA VAL A 262 -13.77 11.64 -1.26
C VAL A 262 -14.87 11.64 -2.35
N GLY A 263 -15.31 12.81 -2.81
CA GLY A 263 -16.39 12.96 -3.80
C GLY A 263 -17.80 13.10 -3.21
N LYS A 264 -18.82 13.14 -4.08
CA LYS A 264 -20.22 13.30 -3.68
C LYS A 264 -20.74 12.05 -2.96
N ILE A 265 -21.82 12.20 -2.18
CA ILE A 265 -22.40 11.11 -1.37
C ILE A 265 -22.72 9.85 -2.20
N THR A 266 -23.41 9.98 -3.34
CA THR A 266 -23.79 8.82 -4.14
C THR A 266 -22.58 8.07 -4.72
N PRO A 267 -21.63 8.71 -5.43
CA PRO A 267 -20.37 8.07 -5.81
C PRO A 267 -19.60 7.46 -4.63
N TRP A 268 -19.56 8.14 -3.49
CA TRP A 268 -18.85 7.63 -2.31
C TRP A 268 -19.48 6.36 -1.75
N ARG A 269 -20.82 6.29 -1.68
CA ARG A 269 -21.54 5.06 -1.30
C ARG A 269 -21.23 3.92 -2.26
N ARG A 270 -21.22 4.19 -3.56
CA ARG A 270 -20.85 3.19 -4.58
C ARG A 270 -19.42 2.67 -4.40
N LYS A 271 -18.46 3.54 -4.04
CA LYS A 271 -17.09 3.12 -3.71
C LYS A 271 -17.06 2.18 -2.50
N ILE A 272 -17.82 2.49 -1.45
CA ILE A 272 -17.92 1.61 -0.27
C ILE A 272 -18.52 0.25 -0.67
N GLU A 273 -19.59 0.23 -1.48
CA GLU A 273 -20.19 -1.01 -1.99
C GLU A 273 -19.19 -1.86 -2.78
N LEU A 274 -18.43 -1.25 -3.71
CA LEU A 274 -17.38 -1.95 -4.45
C LEU A 274 -16.30 -2.52 -3.53
N LEU A 275 -15.93 -1.78 -2.48
CA LEU A 275 -14.93 -2.23 -1.52
C LEU A 275 -15.44 -3.39 -0.66
N ASP A 276 -16.71 -3.38 -0.26
CA ASP A 276 -17.35 -4.50 0.42
C ASP A 276 -17.47 -5.73 -0.49
N LEU A 277 -17.71 -5.54 -1.79
CA LEU A 277 -17.67 -6.64 -2.75
C LEU A 277 -16.25 -7.23 -2.90
N LEU A 278 -15.22 -6.38 -2.96
CA LEU A 278 -13.82 -6.81 -3.11
C LEU A 278 -13.21 -7.37 -1.83
N SER A 279 -13.61 -6.87 -0.67
CA SER A 279 -13.02 -7.15 0.64
C SER A 279 -14.12 -7.48 1.65
N ASN A 280 -14.55 -8.75 1.67
CA ASN A 280 -15.56 -9.28 2.59
C ASN A 280 -15.02 -10.48 3.37
N ASN A 281 -15.88 -11.10 4.18
CA ASN A 281 -15.57 -12.28 4.97
C ASN A 281 -16.44 -13.49 4.58
N ASP A 282 -17.08 -13.43 3.40
CA ASP A 282 -18.09 -14.41 2.99
C ASP A 282 -17.45 -15.60 2.25
N GLY A 283 -16.19 -15.46 1.82
CA GLY A 283 -15.43 -16.49 1.14
C GLY A 283 -14.84 -17.56 2.08
N ALA A 284 -14.40 -18.67 1.47
CA ALA A 284 -13.79 -19.76 2.22
C ALA A 284 -12.41 -19.37 2.78
N LEU A 285 -12.09 -19.86 3.99
CA LEU A 285 -10.79 -19.67 4.64
C LEU A 285 -10.39 -18.18 4.78
N ALA A 286 -9.47 -17.72 3.95
CA ALA A 286 -8.81 -16.42 4.00
C ALA A 286 -9.07 -15.56 2.75
N THR A 287 -9.95 -15.99 1.85
CA THR A 287 -10.33 -15.24 0.64
C THR A 287 -11.64 -14.48 0.84
N SER A 288 -11.80 -13.34 0.18
CA SER A 288 -13.12 -12.72 -0.03
C SER A 288 -13.91 -13.51 -1.07
N ASP A 289 -15.24 -13.57 -0.93
CA ASP A 289 -16.12 -14.05 -2.01
C ASP A 289 -16.38 -12.90 -2.97
N THR A 290 -15.87 -13.01 -4.18
CA THR A 290 -16.01 -11.99 -5.24
C THR A 290 -16.84 -12.51 -6.41
N SER A 291 -17.56 -13.62 -6.24
CA SER A 291 -18.42 -14.23 -7.27
C SER A 291 -19.54 -13.30 -7.77
N HIS A 292 -19.91 -12.30 -6.97
CA HIS A 292 -20.91 -11.29 -7.32
C HIS A 292 -20.36 -10.08 -8.09
N ILE A 293 -19.06 -10.02 -8.35
CA ILE A 293 -18.44 -8.96 -9.16
C ILE A 293 -18.62 -9.29 -10.66
N ASP A 294 -19.60 -8.62 -11.26
CA ASP A 294 -19.89 -8.73 -12.69
C ASP A 294 -18.90 -7.91 -13.56
N ASP A 295 -18.99 -8.07 -14.88
CA ASP A 295 -18.13 -7.34 -15.81
C ASP A 295 -18.35 -5.82 -15.79
N ALA A 296 -19.54 -5.37 -15.40
CA ALA A 296 -19.83 -3.94 -15.25
C ALA A 296 -19.07 -3.34 -14.07
N ALA A 297 -19.03 -4.04 -12.92
CA ALA A 297 -18.24 -3.65 -11.77
C ALA A 297 -16.73 -3.70 -12.07
N ILE A 298 -16.25 -4.71 -12.81
CA ILE A 298 -14.85 -4.75 -13.27
C ILE A 298 -14.52 -3.56 -14.18
N ALA A 299 -15.40 -3.22 -15.13
CA ALA A 299 -15.21 -2.05 -15.99
C ALA A 299 -15.19 -0.74 -15.19
N GLU A 300 -16.04 -0.61 -14.16
CA GLU A 300 -16.05 0.53 -13.24
C GLU A 300 -14.73 0.64 -12.47
N LEU A 301 -14.19 -0.48 -11.96
CA LEU A 301 -12.90 -0.53 -11.27
C LEU A 301 -11.74 -0.17 -12.20
N ARG A 302 -11.70 -0.71 -13.42
CA ARG A 302 -10.70 -0.36 -14.45
C ARG A 302 -10.70 1.13 -14.74
N GLN A 303 -11.88 1.70 -14.98
CA GLN A 303 -12.02 3.14 -15.23
C GLN A 303 -11.54 3.98 -14.04
N GLY A 304 -11.82 3.54 -12.82
CA GLY A 304 -11.31 4.19 -11.61
C GLY A 304 -9.80 4.08 -11.47
N CYS A 305 -9.20 2.92 -11.80
CA CYS A 305 -7.76 2.74 -11.79
C CYS A 305 -7.08 3.67 -12.80
N HIS A 306 -7.62 3.80 -14.02
CA HIS A 306 -7.11 4.77 -14.99
C HIS A 306 -7.26 6.20 -14.50
N GLU A 307 -8.39 6.58 -13.89
CA GLU A 307 -8.52 7.91 -13.29
C GLU A 307 -7.44 8.17 -12.22
N LEU A 308 -7.12 7.18 -11.39
CA LEU A 308 -6.04 7.27 -10.41
C LEU A 308 -4.67 7.44 -11.09
N LEU A 309 -4.38 6.62 -12.11
CA LEU A 309 -3.09 6.63 -12.79
C LEU A 309 -2.88 7.89 -13.62
N ASP A 310 -3.91 8.37 -14.32
CA ASP A 310 -3.91 9.66 -15.04
C ASP A 310 -3.64 10.82 -14.07
N LEU A 311 -4.24 10.78 -12.87
CA LEU A 311 -3.97 11.79 -11.84
C LEU A 311 -2.52 11.75 -11.35
N LEU A 312 -1.88 10.57 -11.34
CA LEU A 312 -0.51 10.38 -10.89
C LEU A 312 0.54 10.55 -12.00
N GLU A 313 0.14 10.50 -13.28
CA GLU A 313 1.03 10.57 -14.44
C GLU A 313 2.05 11.72 -14.36
N PRO A 314 1.68 12.98 -14.03
CA PRO A 314 2.66 14.07 -13.92
C PRO A 314 3.72 13.86 -12.83
N VAL A 315 3.44 13.01 -11.84
CA VAL A 315 4.41 12.63 -10.81
C VAL A 315 5.36 11.54 -11.33
N PHE A 316 4.85 10.59 -12.12
CA PHE A 316 5.65 9.56 -12.75
C PHE A 316 6.66 10.12 -13.76
N ASP A 317 6.31 11.21 -14.46
CA ASP A 317 7.23 11.93 -15.36
C ASP A 317 8.52 12.41 -14.66
N ARG A 318 8.51 12.52 -13.33
CA ARG A 318 9.70 12.88 -12.54
C ARG A 318 10.61 11.70 -12.22
N PHE A 319 10.15 10.47 -12.41
CA PHE A 319 10.94 9.27 -12.16
C PHE A 319 11.71 8.89 -13.42
N GLU A 320 13.00 9.21 -13.46
CA GLU A 320 13.87 8.85 -14.59
C GLU A 320 13.97 7.32 -14.77
N ASP A 321 13.96 6.87 -16.03
CA ASP A 321 14.11 5.46 -16.44
C ASP A 321 13.19 4.47 -15.70
N ASN A 322 11.94 4.88 -15.49
CA ASN A 322 10.99 4.16 -14.64
C ASN A 322 9.74 3.66 -15.40
N PRO A 323 9.65 2.35 -15.72
CA PRO A 323 8.49 1.78 -16.42
C PRO A 323 7.30 1.46 -15.49
N SER A 324 7.29 1.96 -14.24
CA SER A 324 6.25 1.60 -13.27
C SER A 324 4.85 1.98 -13.73
N LEU A 325 4.66 3.15 -14.36
CA LEU A 325 3.35 3.58 -14.80
C LEU A 325 2.77 2.61 -15.83
N GLU A 326 3.58 2.15 -16.78
CA GLU A 326 3.19 1.20 -17.83
C GLU A 326 2.79 -0.15 -17.19
N VAL A 327 3.57 -0.63 -16.22
CA VAL A 327 3.24 -1.85 -15.46
C VAL A 327 1.92 -1.66 -14.68
N LEU A 328 1.71 -0.51 -14.05
CA LEU A 328 0.49 -0.21 -13.31
C LEU A 328 -0.73 -0.09 -14.22
N GLN A 329 -0.58 0.46 -15.43
CA GLN A 329 -1.64 0.49 -16.44
C GLN A 329 -2.05 -0.93 -16.88
N LEU A 330 -1.08 -1.84 -17.04
CA LEU A 330 -1.38 -3.26 -17.31
C LEU A 330 -2.10 -3.92 -16.14
N LEU A 331 -1.69 -3.65 -14.90
CA LEU A 331 -2.35 -4.17 -13.70
C LEU A 331 -3.73 -3.54 -13.46
N ALA A 332 -3.95 -2.30 -13.91
CA ALA A 332 -5.26 -1.66 -13.88
C ALA A 332 -6.25 -2.38 -14.81
N GLU A 333 -5.79 -2.83 -15.97
CA GLU A 333 -6.61 -3.61 -16.91
C GLU A 333 -6.81 -5.06 -16.45
N THR A 334 -5.72 -5.72 -16.08
CA THR A 334 -5.75 -7.14 -15.71
C THR A 334 -4.83 -7.37 -14.51
N PRO A 335 -5.33 -7.14 -13.27
CA PRO A 335 -4.57 -7.44 -12.07
C PRO A 335 -4.21 -8.93 -12.02
N ILE A 336 -3.21 -9.28 -11.21
CA ILE A 336 -2.70 -10.65 -11.11
C ILE A 336 -3.80 -11.65 -10.75
N SER A 337 -4.78 -11.24 -9.94
CA SER A 337 -5.96 -12.04 -9.60
C SER A 337 -6.82 -12.48 -10.80
N LEU A 338 -6.82 -11.70 -11.89
CA LEU A 338 -7.55 -12.02 -13.13
C LEU A 338 -6.69 -12.77 -14.16
N LEU A 339 -5.38 -12.90 -13.92
CA LEU A 339 -4.47 -13.69 -14.77
C LEU A 339 -4.41 -15.18 -14.40
N ARG A 340 -4.94 -15.55 -13.22
CA ARG A 340 -4.79 -16.87 -12.62
C ARG A 340 -5.94 -17.83 -12.89
#